data_AF-A0A965T116-F1
#
_entry.id   AF-A0A965T116-F1
#
_cell.length_a   1.000
_cell.length_b   1.000
_cell.length_c   1.000
_cell.angle_alpha   90.00
_cell.angle_beta   90.00
_cell.angle_gamma   90.00
#
_symmetry.space_group_name_H-M   'P 1'
#
loop_
_entity.id
_entity.type
_entity.pdbx_description
1 polymer ?
#
loop_
_entity_poly.entity_id
_entity_poly.type
_entity_poly.pdbx_seq_one_letter_code
_entity_poly.pdbx_strand_id
1 'polypeptide(L)' 'MIDDFCIKSADSWMTIGKELLNECERKAKNMGAKQILVVCGDHDMQKFSLLETMDMNTASRWYTKTM' A
#
# COMPACT_ATOMS: atom_id res chain seq x y z
N MET A 1 4.75 13.25 0.93
CA MET A 1 3.47 12.56 1.14
C MET A 1 2.97 12.14 -0.23
N ILE A 2 2.63 10.86 -0.41
CA ILE A 2 1.93 10.37 -1.60
C ILE A 2 0.49 10.25 -1.16
N ASP A 3 -0.40 11.02 -1.79
CA ASP A 3 -1.81 11.07 -1.40
C ASP A 3 -2.55 9.86 -1.99
N ASP A 4 -2.53 9.75 -3.31
CA ASP A 4 -3.11 8.63 -4.04
C ASP A 4 -2.12 8.04 -5.05
N PHE A 5 -2.23 6.73 -5.23
CA PHE A 5 -1.65 6.03 -6.36
C PHE A 5 -2.54 4.85 -6.72
N CYS A 6 -2.51 4.47 -7.99
CA CYS A 6 -3.27 3.33 -8.50
C CYS A 6 -2.40 2.48 -9.41
N ILE A 7 -2.86 1.26 -9.65
CA ILE A 7 -2.29 0.37 -10.64
C ILE A 7 -3.38 0.08 -11.66
N LYS A 8 -2.99 0.03 -12.94
CA LYS A 8 -3.92 -0.15 -14.05
C LYS A 8 -4.72 -1.46 -13.98
N SER A 9 -4.12 -2.51 -13.43
CA SER A 9 -4.75 -3.83 -13.25
C SER A 9 -4.45 -4.34 -11.85
N ALA A 10 -5.46 -4.95 -11.20
CA ALA A 10 -5.30 -5.56 -9.88
C ALA A 10 -4.21 -6.65 -9.86
N ASP A 11 -4.04 -7.38 -10.97
CA ASP A 11 -3.02 -8.44 -11.07
C ASP A 11 -1.58 -7.89 -11.09
N SER A 12 -1.42 -6.59 -11.32
CA SER A 12 -0.12 -5.93 -11.33
C SER A 12 0.34 -5.44 -9.96
N TRP A 13 -0.43 -5.69 -8.89
CA TRP A 13 -0.01 -5.40 -7.51
C TRP A 13 1.27 -6.16 -7.14
N MET A 14 1.31 -7.47 -7.40
CA MET A 14 2.45 -8.32 -7.02
C MET A 14 3.75 -8.01 -7.78
N THR A 15 3.66 -7.29 -8.90
CA THR A 15 4.79 -6.88 -9.72
C THR A 15 5.03 -5.37 -9.61
N ILE A 16 4.35 -4.57 -10.43
CA ILE A 16 4.51 -3.12 -10.52
C ILE A 16 4.21 -2.44 -9.17
N GLY A 17 3.19 -2.92 -8.45
CA GLY A 17 2.83 -2.38 -7.15
C GLY A 17 3.90 -2.57 -6.09
N LYS A 18 4.47 -3.77 -6.05
CA LYS A 18 5.59 -4.11 -5.18
C LYS A 18 6.81 -3.25 -5.48
N GLU A 19 7.17 -3.13 -6.75
CA GLU A 19 8.30 -2.30 -7.18
C GLU A 19 8.10 -0.82 -6.81
N LEU A 20 6.90 -0.28 -7.02
CA LEU A 20 6.55 1.08 -6.64
C LEU A 20 6.68 1.30 -5.13
N LEU A 21 6.12 0.42 -4.30
CA LEU A 21 6.18 0.55 -2.84
C LEU A 21 7.61 0.44 -2.31
N ASN A 22 8.41 -0.51 -2.82
CA ASN A 22 9.83 -0.63 -2.47
C ASN A 22 10.63 0.64 -2.81
N GLU A 23 10.39 1.22 -3.99
CA GLU A 23 11.08 2.45 -4.39
C GLU A 23 10.64 3.65 -3.56
N CYS A 24 9.36 3.72 -3.20
CA CYS A 24 8.82 4.73 -2.29
C CYS A 24 9.46 4.60 -0.90
N GLU A 25 9.59 3.37 -0.37
CA GLU A 25 10.27 3.12 0.89
C GLU A 25 11.73 3.54 0.85
N ARG A 26 12.47 3.14 -0.19
CA ARG A 26 13.87 3.50 -0.37
C ARG A 26 14.07 5.02 -0.37
N LYS A 27 13.25 5.76 -1.12
CA LYS A 27 13.30 7.23 -1.17
C LYS A 27 12.93 7.84 0.18
N ALA A 28 11.86 7.37 0.81
CA ALA A 28 11.40 7.90 2.09
C ALA A 28 12.44 7.70 3.20
N LYS A 29 13.08 6.52 3.26
CA LYS A 29 14.19 6.24 4.19
C LYS A 29 15.34 7.22 4.03
N ASN A 30 15.74 7.53 2.79
CA ASN A 30 16.80 8.52 2.51
C ASN A 30 16.43 9.94 2.94
N MET A 31 15.14 10.26 3.04
CA MET A 31 14.63 11.54 3.54
C MET A 31 14.43 11.55 5.07
N GLY A 32 14.80 10.47 5.77
CA GLY A 32 14.64 10.37 7.22
C GLY A 32 13.23 9.97 7.68
N ALA A 33 12.36 9.52 6.78
CA ALA A 33 11.04 9.02 7.16
C ALA A 33 11.15 7.83 8.11
N LYS A 34 10.24 7.77 9.09
CA LYS A 34 10.22 6.72 10.13
C LYS A 34 9.14 5.67 9.93
N GLN A 35 8.18 5.94 9.04
CA GLN A 35 7.04 5.07 8.80
C GLN A 35 6.51 5.26 7.38
N ILE A 36 5.92 4.20 6.86
CA ILE A 36 5.07 4.23 5.65
C ILE A 36 3.68 3.76 6.07
N LEU A 37 2.67 4.50 5.63
CA LEU A 37 1.27 4.17 5.79
C LEU A 37 0.67 3.99 4.40
N VAL A 38 0.00 2.87 4.18
CA VAL A 38 -0.72 2.58 2.92
C VAL A 38 -2.17 2.28 3.26
N VAL A 39 -3.10 3.01 2.64
CA VAL A 39 -4.54 2.73 2.77
C VAL A 39 -4.90 1.56 1.86
N CYS A 40 -5.59 0.57 2.40
CA CYS A 40 -6.12 -0.57 1.66
C CYS A 40 -7.60 -0.74 2.04
N GLY A 41 -8.49 -0.68 1.06
CA GLY A 41 -9.91 -0.96 1.29
C GLY A 41 -10.14 -2.47 1.39
N ASP A 42 -11.16 -2.88 2.14
CA ASP A 42 -11.50 -4.30 2.37
C ASP A 42 -11.84 -5.07 1.08
N HIS A 43 -12.13 -4.36 -0.03
CA HIS A 43 -12.42 -4.97 -1.33
C HIS A 43 -11.16 -5.22 -2.19
N ASP A 44 -10.01 -4.63 -1.85
CA ASP A 44 -8.77 -4.71 -2.64
C ASP A 44 -7.88 -5.86 -2.15
N MET A 45 -8.33 -7.08 -2.42
CA MET A 45 -7.67 -8.30 -1.92
C MET A 45 -6.24 -8.47 -2.45
N GLN A 46 -5.99 -8.10 -3.71
CA GLN A 46 -4.65 -8.20 -4.31
C GLN A 46 -3.66 -7.25 -3.64
N LYS A 47 -4.07 -6.01 -3.36
CA LYS A 47 -3.25 -5.08 -2.57
C LYS A 47 -3.04 -5.60 -1.16
N PHE A 48 -4.09 -6.10 -0.51
CA PHE A 48 -3.99 -6.66 0.83
C PHE A 48 -2.94 -7.78 0.90
N SER A 49 -3.02 -8.77 0.01
CA SER A 49 -2.03 -9.87 -0.05
C SER A 49 -0.61 -9.37 -0.32
N LEU A 50 -0.44 -8.36 -1.18
CA LEU A 50 0.88 -7.75 -1.38
C LEU A 50 1.41 -7.17 -0.07
N LEU A 51 0.62 -6.38 0.65
CA LEU A 51 1.05 -5.72 1.89
C LEU A 51 1.45 -6.75 2.97
N GLU A 52 0.74 -7.88 3.06
CA GLU A 52 1.14 -9.01 3.92
C GLU A 52 2.50 -9.59 3.52
N THR A 53 2.76 -9.79 2.23
CA THR A 53 4.08 -10.28 1.75
C THR A 53 5.22 -9.28 1.90
N MET A 54 4.91 -8.02 2.23
CA MET A 54 5.87 -6.96 2.50
C MET A 54 6.09 -6.74 4.02
N ASP A 55 5.64 -7.68 4.86
CA ASP A 55 5.73 -7.62 6.32
C ASP A 55 5.08 -6.35 6.92
N MET A 56 4.09 -5.79 6.24
CA MET A 56 3.34 -4.64 6.75
C MET A 56 2.25 -5.08 7.72
N ASN A 57 2.03 -4.27 8.77
CA ASN A 57 1.01 -4.53 9.78
C ASN A 57 -0.20 -3.61 9.62
N THR A 58 -1.38 -4.09 10.01
CA THR A 58 -2.58 -3.24 10.05
C THR A 58 -2.42 -2.14 11.09
N ALA A 59 -2.43 -0.88 10.65
CA ALA A 59 -2.34 0.28 11.56
C ALA A 59 -3.72 0.67 12.14
N SER A 60 -4.79 0.56 11.36
CA SER A 60 -6.16 0.90 11.78
C SER A 60 -7.19 0.21 10.87
N ARG A 61 -8.42 0.01 11.36
CA ARG A 61 -9.57 -0.45 10.56
C ARG A 61 -10.64 0.62 10.52
N TRP A 62 -11.18 0.91 9.34
CA TRP A 62 -12.19 1.95 9.14
C TRP A 62 -13.50 1.32 8.67
N TYR A 63 -14.62 1.74 9.28
CA TYR A 63 -15.95 1.24 8.93
C TYR A 63 -16.66 2.25 8.05
N THR A 64 -17.29 1.78 6.98
CA THR A 64 -18.08 2.61 6.07
C THR A 64 -19.51 2.10 5.97
N LYS A 65 -20.46 2.97 5.64
CA LYS A 65 -21.84 2.63 5.39
C LYS A 65 -22.23 3.12 3.99
N THR A 66 -22.57 2.20 3.10
CA THR A 66 -23.21 2.54 1.83
C THR A 66 -24.65 2.97 2.12
N MET A 67 -25.07 4.08 1.53
CA MET A 67 -26.43 4.62 1.63
C MET A 67 -27.29 4.11 0.48
#